data_AF-A0A6C0ELM1-F1
#
_entry.id   AF-A0A6C0ELM1-F1
#
_cell.length_a   1.000
_cell.length_b   1.000
_cell.length_c   1.000
_cell.angle_alpha   90.00
_cell.angle_beta   90.00
_cell.angle_gamma   90.00
#
_symmetry.space_group_name_H-M   'P 1'
#
loop_
_entity.id
_entity.type
_entity.pdbx_description
1 polymer ?
#
loop_
_entity_poly.entity_id
_entity_poly.type
_entity_poly.pdbx_seq_one_letter_code
_entity_poly.pdbx_strand_id
1 'polypeptide(L)'
;MATLLSHFLVGGFVVAGTTMIATKFSSKTAAMFWAFPYTLMPTLIFLHMSNEADKKPVDLVSKTIGSAIILALYIIALKLLLDKFSFWTALGISIGIFLLLVGLFWLIVCPSPLGYCTK
;
A
#
# COMPACT_ATOMS: atom_id res chain seq x y z
N MET A 1 16.00 0.65 17.37
CA MET A 1 15.24 1.89 17.64
C MET A 1 15.36 2.90 16.49
N ALA A 2 16.57 3.22 16.01
CA ALA A 2 16.76 4.18 14.90
C ALA A 2 15.97 3.83 13.62
N THR A 3 15.90 2.56 13.26
CA THR A 3 15.14 2.05 12.09
C THR A 3 13.63 2.20 12.22
N LEU A 4 13.06 2.04 13.41
CA LEU A 4 11.62 2.21 13.61
C LEU A 4 11.21 3.68 13.49
N LEU A 5 12.04 4.56 14.04
CA LEU A 5 11.83 6.01 14.00
C LEU A 5 11.92 6.53 12.56
N SER A 6 12.90 6.09 11.78
CA SER A 6 13.01 6.49 10.36
C SER A 6 11.80 6.04 9.56
N HIS A 7 11.29 4.83 9.78
CA HIS A 7 10.09 4.31 9.13
C HIS A 7 8.83 5.11 9.49
N PHE A 8 8.67 5.45 10.76
CA PHE A 8 7.57 6.28 11.24
C PHE A 8 7.61 7.70 10.64
N LEU A 9 8.79 8.32 10.58
CA LEU A 9 8.96 9.66 10.01
C LEU A 9 8.69 9.68 8.51
N VAL A 10 9.18 8.69 7.76
CA VAL A 10 8.91 8.58 6.32
C VAL A 10 7.42 8.38 6.06
N GLY A 11 6.78 7.44 6.79
CA GLY A 11 5.33 7.23 6.67
C GLY A 11 4.51 8.46 7.07
N GLY A 12 4.89 9.14 8.15
CA GLY A 12 4.25 10.37 8.61
C GLY A 12 4.37 11.50 7.59
N PHE A 13 5.53 11.66 6.97
CA PHE A 13 5.75 12.67 5.92
C PHE A 13 4.91 12.37 4.67
N VAL A 14 4.76 11.10 4.31
CA VAL A 14 3.89 10.65 3.21
C VAL A 14 2.43 11.03 3.48
N VAL A 15 1.92 10.71 4.67
CA VAL A 15 0.54 11.04 5.05
C VAL A 15 0.34 12.56 5.13
N ALA A 16 1.27 13.29 5.72
CA ALA A 16 1.18 14.75 5.85
C ALA A 16 1.23 15.46 4.49
N GLY A 17 2.17 15.08 3.62
CA GLY A 17 2.33 15.65 2.28
C GLY A 17 1.12 15.42 1.39
N THR A 18 0.57 14.20 1.43
CA THR A 18 -0.61 13.86 0.64
C THR A 18 -1.88 14.53 1.15
N THR A 19 -2.02 14.68 2.47
CA THR A 19 -3.09 15.46 3.10
C THR A 19 -3.01 16.93 2.68
N MET A 20 -1.83 17.54 2.73
CA MET A 20 -1.64 18.94 2.34
C MET A 20 -2.01 19.20 0.86
N ILE A 21 -1.67 18.27 -0.03
CA ILE A 21 -2.01 18.36 -1.46
C ILE A 21 -3.53 18.20 -1.66
N ALA A 22 -4.18 17.31 -0.90
CA ALA A 22 -5.63 17.15 -0.93
C ALA A 22 -6.35 18.43 -0.51
N THR A 23 -5.83 19.13 0.50
CA THR A 23 -6.41 20.38 1.00
C THR A 23 -6.18 21.56 0.05
N LYS A 24 -5.02 21.67 -0.62
CA LYS A 24 -4.66 22.85 -1.41
C LYS A 24 -5.03 22.80 -2.89
N PHE A 25 -5.04 21.61 -3.51
CA PHE A 25 -5.22 21.50 -4.95
C PHE A 25 -6.57 20.87 -5.29
N SER A 26 -6.67 19.56 -5.14
CA SER A 26 -7.92 18.81 -5.29
C SER A 26 -7.71 17.38 -4.81
N SER A 27 -8.79 16.72 -4.42
CA SER A 27 -8.76 15.29 -4.06
C SER A 27 -8.28 14.39 -5.20
N LYS A 28 -8.49 14.79 -6.47
CA LYS A 28 -8.00 14.05 -7.65
C LYS A 28 -6.47 14.17 -7.79
N THR A 29 -5.94 15.37 -7.60
CA THR A 29 -4.48 15.62 -7.68
C THR A 29 -3.76 14.93 -6.53
N ALA A 30 -4.33 14.93 -5.33
CA ALA A 30 -3.79 14.20 -4.19
C ALA A 30 -3.79 12.68 -4.40
N ALA A 31 -4.83 12.12 -5.00
CA ALA A 31 -4.88 10.70 -5.34
C ALA A 31 -3.83 10.31 -6.39
N MET A 32 -3.62 11.14 -7.42
CA MET A 32 -2.53 10.94 -8.40
C MET A 32 -1.15 11.02 -7.74
N PHE A 33 -0.97 11.98 -6.82
CA PHE A 33 0.28 12.13 -6.08
C PHE A 33 0.54 10.97 -5.13
N TRP A 34 -0.50 10.38 -4.54
CA TRP A 34 -0.42 9.14 -3.75
C TRP A 34 -0.01 7.93 -4.60
N ALA A 35 -0.51 7.88 -5.83
CA ALA A 35 -0.39 6.71 -6.70
C ALA A 35 0.96 6.58 -7.42
N PHE A 36 1.68 7.67 -7.73
CA PHE A 36 2.71 7.60 -8.79
C PHE A 36 4.13 8.10 -8.45
N PRO A 37 4.40 8.67 -7.27
CA PRO A 37 5.75 8.51 -6.69
C PRO A 37 5.77 8.17 -5.20
N TYR A 38 4.72 8.50 -4.44
CA TYR A 38 4.77 8.48 -2.97
C TYR A 38 4.54 7.11 -2.33
N THR A 39 4.01 6.13 -3.06
CA THR A 39 3.99 4.72 -2.61
C THR A 39 5.27 4.00 -3.02
N LEU A 40 5.81 4.30 -4.21
CA LEU A 40 7.06 3.73 -4.71
C LEU A 40 8.29 4.22 -3.94
N MET A 41 8.36 5.52 -3.62
CA MET A 41 9.54 6.13 -3.02
C MET A 41 9.84 5.62 -1.59
N PRO A 42 8.86 5.57 -0.65
CA PRO A 42 9.07 4.91 0.63
C PRO A 42 9.43 3.44 0.42
N THR A 43 8.71 2.72 -0.43
CA THR A 43 8.98 1.30 -0.68
C THR A 43 10.43 1.07 -1.11
N LEU A 44 10.95 1.88 -2.03
CA LEU A 44 12.35 1.84 -2.46
C LEU A 44 13.33 2.24 -1.35
N ILE A 45 13.00 3.23 -0.52
CA ILE A 45 13.81 3.63 0.64
C ILE A 45 13.85 2.50 1.68
N PHE A 46 12.71 1.90 2.00
CA PHE A 46 12.60 0.77 2.93
C PHE A 46 13.40 -0.44 2.43
N LEU A 47 13.35 -0.74 1.13
CA LEU A 47 14.13 -1.80 0.50
C LEU A 47 15.64 -1.52 0.52
N HIS A 48 16.04 -0.27 0.32
CA HIS A 48 17.43 0.14 0.45
C HIS A 48 17.92 0.04 1.90
N MET A 49 17.07 0.40 2.87
CA MET A 49 17.38 0.33 4.30
C MET A 49 17.34 -1.10 4.86
N SER A 50 16.63 -2.04 4.23
CA SER A 50 16.47 -3.42 4.71
C SER A 50 17.58 -4.38 4.27
N ASN A 51 18.63 -3.89 3.60
CA ASN A 51 19.71 -4.73 3.04
C ASN A 51 19.22 -5.80 2.04
N GLU A 52 18.00 -5.68 1.51
CA GLU A 52 17.45 -6.56 0.48
C GLU A 52 17.85 -6.14 -0.94
N ALA A 53 18.89 -5.32 -1.08
CA ALA A 53 19.40 -4.81 -2.35
C ALA A 53 19.85 -5.91 -3.33
N ASP A 54 20.13 -7.13 -2.83
CA ASP A 54 20.50 -8.30 -3.64
C ASP A 54 19.28 -9.04 -4.23
N LYS A 55 18.05 -8.67 -3.86
CA LYS A 55 16.86 -9.29 -4.46
C LYS A 55 16.69 -8.82 -5.90
N LYS A 56 16.52 -9.77 -6.82
CA LYS A 56 16.39 -9.50 -8.26
C LYS A 56 15.29 -8.45 -8.48
N PRO A 57 15.56 -7.36 -9.21
CA PRO A 57 14.57 -6.30 -9.46
C PRO A 57 13.27 -6.81 -10.09
N VAL A 58 13.33 -7.94 -10.80
CA VAL A 58 12.15 -8.62 -11.38
C VAL A 58 11.17 -9.13 -10.31
N ASP A 59 11.66 -9.63 -9.18
CA ASP A 59 10.81 -10.12 -8.07
C ASP A 59 10.18 -8.96 -7.28
N LEU A 60 10.83 -7.81 -7.32
CA LEU A 60 10.33 -6.57 -6.73
C LEU A 60 9.20 -5.98 -7.55
N VAL A 61 9.40 -5.94 -8.87
CA VAL A 61 8.41 -5.46 -9.84
C VAL A 61 7.18 -6.36 -9.84
N SER A 62 7.32 -7.68 -9.80
CA SER A 62 6.18 -8.61 -9.73
C SER A 62 5.34 -8.41 -8.46
N LYS A 63 5.99 -8.26 -7.30
CA LYS A 63 5.31 -7.98 -6.01
C LYS A 63 4.64 -6.60 -6.00
N THR A 64 5.30 -5.60 -6.58
CA THR A 64 4.73 -4.25 -6.72
C THR A 64 3.51 -4.25 -7.63
N ILE A 65 3.57 -4.95 -8.77
CA ILE A 65 2.43 -5.12 -9.69
C ILE A 65 1.29 -5.88 -9.00
N GLY A 66 1.59 -6.96 -8.27
CA GLY A 66 0.59 -7.69 -7.48
C GLY A 66 -0.12 -6.80 -6.46
N SER A 67 0.63 -5.96 -5.73
CA SER A 67 0.06 -4.99 -4.79
C SER A 67 -0.79 -3.91 -5.48
N ALA A 68 -0.41 -3.47 -6.68
CA ALA A 68 -1.19 -2.51 -7.47
C ALA A 68 -2.53 -3.11 -7.94
N ILE A 69 -2.56 -4.40 -8.30
CA ILE A 69 -3.79 -5.12 -8.65
C ILE A 69 -4.75 -5.18 -7.46
N ILE A 70 -4.24 -5.49 -6.25
CA ILE A 70 -5.04 -5.51 -5.02
C ILE A 70 -5.62 -4.12 -4.74
N LEU A 71 -4.81 -3.07 -4.89
CA LEU A 71 -5.27 -1.70 -4.72
C LEU A 71 -6.37 -1.33 -5.72
N ALA A 72 -6.24 -1.74 -6.99
CA ALA A 72 -7.27 -1.51 -8.00
C ALA A 72 -8.59 -2.23 -7.64
N LEU A 73 -8.52 -3.49 -7.22
CA LEU A 73 -9.70 -4.26 -6.77
C LEU A 73 -10.36 -3.63 -5.56
N TYR A 74 -9.56 -3.13 -4.60
CA TYR A 74 -10.07 -2.41 -3.43
C TYR A 74 -10.83 -1.14 -3.83
N ILE A 75 -10.28 -0.32 -4.74
CA ILE A 75 -10.93 0.91 -5.21
C ILE A 75 -12.26 0.58 -5.90
N ILE A 76 -12.30 -0.46 -6.73
CA ILE A 76 -13.53 -0.92 -7.39
C ILE A 76 -14.57 -1.36 -6.35
N ALA A 77 -14.16 -2.19 -5.38
CA ALA A 77 -15.04 -2.66 -4.32
C ALA A 77 -15.60 -1.50 -3.48
N LEU A 78 -14.76 -0.56 -3.09
CA LEU A 78 -15.16 0.63 -2.33
C LEU A 78 -16.14 1.49 -3.12
N LYS A 79 -15.92 1.71 -4.42
CA LYS A 79 -16.85 2.45 -5.28
C LYS A 79 -18.23 1.76 -5.31
N LEU A 80 -18.26 0.45 -5.55
CA LEU A 80 -19.51 -0.33 -5.59
C LEU A 80 -20.25 -0.33 -4.23
N LEU A 81 -19.50 -0.29 -3.13
CA LEU A 81 -20.06 -0.21 -1.77
C LEU A 81 -20.61 1.20 -1.48
N LEU A 82 -19.93 2.25 -1.93
CA LEU A 82 -20.40 3.64 -1.76
C LEU A 82 -21.67 3.93 -2.55
N ASP A 83 -21.88 3.25 -3.68
CA ASP A 83 -23.14 3.36 -4.45
C ASP A 83 -24.33 2.70 -3.74
N LYS A 84 -24.10 1.82 -2.76
CA LYS A 84 -25.15 1.01 -2.10
C LYS A 84 -25.32 1.26 -0.59
N PHE A 85 -24.29 1.75 0.09
CA PHE A 85 -24.26 1.91 1.54
C PHE A 85 -23.83 3.32 1.95
N SER A 86 -24.09 3.68 3.21
CA SER A 86 -23.56 4.90 3.79
C SER A 86 -22.02 4.86 3.82
N PHE A 87 -21.39 6.05 3.74
CA PHE A 87 -19.93 6.18 3.69
C PHE A 87 -19.20 5.35 4.76
N TRP A 88 -19.65 5.43 6.01
CA TRP A 88 -19.03 4.73 7.14
C TRP A 88 -19.16 3.20 7.04
N THR A 89 -20.31 2.70 6.58
CA THR A 89 -20.53 1.27 6.39
C THR A 89 -19.75 0.73 5.20
N ALA A 90 -19.73 1.48 4.09
CA ALA A 90 -18.94 1.16 2.91
C ALA A 90 -17.43 1.09 3.24
N LEU A 91 -16.93 2.06 4.01
CA LEU A 91 -15.55 2.09 4.49
C LEU A 91 -15.22 0.89 5.41
N GLY A 92 -16.11 0.55 6.33
CA GLY A 92 -15.92 -0.59 7.23
C GLY A 92 -15.81 -1.92 6.47
N ILE A 93 -16.73 -2.16 5.53
CA ILE A 93 -16.74 -3.38 4.71
C ILE A 93 -15.52 -3.41 3.77
N SER A 94 -15.15 -2.27 3.18
CA SER A 94 -14.00 -2.21 2.26
C SER A 94 -12.69 -2.53 2.97
N ILE A 95 -12.50 -2.07 4.21
CA ILE A 95 -11.32 -2.43 5.02
C ILE A 95 -11.25 -3.95 5.22
N GLY A 96 -12.39 -4.60 5.50
CA GLY A 96 -12.46 -6.06 5.59
C GLY A 96 -12.03 -6.76 4.29
N ILE A 97 -12.53 -6.28 3.15
CA ILE A 97 -12.15 -6.81 1.82
C ILE A 97 -10.66 -6.59 1.56
N PHE A 98 -10.12 -5.42 1.91
CA PHE A 98 -8.70 -5.11 1.76
C PHE A 98 -7.82 -6.07 2.56
N LEU A 99 -8.13 -6.27 3.86
CA LEU A 99 -7.39 -7.19 4.72
C LEU A 99 -7.47 -8.63 4.20
N LEU A 100 -8.63 -9.05 3.67
CA LEU A 100 -8.81 -10.36 3.07
C LEU A 100 -7.95 -10.53 1.81
N LEU A 101 -7.97 -9.56 0.90
CA LEU A 101 -7.16 -9.58 -0.33
C LEU A 101 -5.66 -9.58 -0.03
N VAL A 102 -5.22 -8.78 0.95
CA VAL A 102 -3.82 -8.77 1.41
C VAL A 102 -3.45 -10.12 2.03
N GLY A 103 -4.32 -10.71 2.84
CA GLY A 103 -4.09 -12.03 3.42
C GLY A 103 -3.96 -13.13 2.36
N LEU A 104 -4.85 -13.14 1.36
CA LEU A 104 -4.77 -14.08 0.23
C LEU A 104 -3.50 -13.88 -0.60
N PHE A 105 -3.14 -12.64 -0.88
CA PHE A 105 -1.90 -12.33 -1.59
C PHE A 105 -0.68 -12.81 -0.82
N TRP A 106 -0.66 -12.63 0.49
CA TRP A 106 0.43 -13.09 1.34
C TRP A 106 0.53 -14.62 1.35
N LEU A 107 -0.60 -15.34 1.39
CA LEU A 107 -0.62 -16.81 1.26
C LEU A 107 -0.10 -17.29 -0.10
N ILE A 108 -0.41 -16.58 -1.19
CA ILE A 108 0.05 -16.94 -2.55
C ILE A 108 1.55 -16.64 -2.71
N VAL A 109 2.03 -15.50 -2.20
CA VAL A 109 3.42 -15.05 -2.34
C VAL A 109 4.35 -15.70 -1.33
N CYS A 110 3.83 -16.07 -0.15
CA CYS A 110 4.61 -16.64 0.95
C CYS A 110 3.80 -17.70 1.72
N PRO A 111 3.67 -18.92 1.18
CA PRO A 111 2.81 -19.97 1.73
C PRO A 111 3.32 -20.61 3.04
N SER A 112 4.37 -20.10 3.67
CA SER A 112 4.96 -20.72 4.87
C SER A 112 4.24 -20.25 6.15
N PRO A 113 3.80 -21.18 7.03
CA PRO A 113 3.07 -20.85 8.27
C PRO A 113 3.95 -20.14 9.33
N LEU A 114 5.24 -19.96 9.06
CA LEU A 114 6.22 -19.35 9.97
C LEU A 114 6.70 -17.96 9.52
N GLY A 115 6.17 -17.41 8.42
CA GLY A 115 6.45 -16.03 7.98
C GLY A 115 7.85 -15.79 7.42
N TYR A 116 8.60 -16.85 7.10
CA TYR A 116 9.85 -16.75 6.38
C TYR A 116 9.61 -17.09 4.91
N CYS A 117 9.69 -16.07 4.04
CA CYS A 117 9.86 -16.32 2.61
C CYS A 117 11.32 -16.71 2.42
N THR A 118 11.62 -18.01 2.54
CA THR A 118 12.96 -18.52 2.21
C THR A 118 13.19 -18.37 0.71
N LYS A 119 14.25 -17.60 0.40
CA LYS A 119 14.86 -17.24 -0.89
C LYS A 119 14.40 -17.97 -2.14
#